data_AF-A0A8I0KG92-F1
#
_entry.id   AF-A0A8I0KG92-F1
#
_cell.length_a   1.000
_cell.length_b   1.000
_cell.length_c   1.000
_cell.angle_alpha   90.00
_cell.angle_beta   90.00
_cell.angle_gamma   90.00
#
_symmetry.space_group_name_H-M   'P 1'
#
loop_
_entity.id
_entity.type
_entity.pdbx_description
1 polymer ?
#
loop_
_entity_poly.entity_id
_entity_poly.type
_entity_poly.pdbx_seq_one_letter_code
_entity_poly.pdbx_strand_id
1 'polypeptide(L)'
;MKTICDWNNCFEIGEYRAPIEKDNSKNFRLLCLKHVKEFNKNWNYFSGMNDEEVINFLKSDVTWHKPTQGFSSSDNFFKVLWNNVLNEGFDDLKFKKHLNNERNLKFNNNDIKAFAVLGISVGLKWDKIQQKFKKLVKKFHPDINSGDKNYEEKLKVITLAYTQLKNTYRNKIDK
;
A
#
# COMPACT_ATOMS: atom_id res chain seq x y z
N MET A 1 -18.70 -9.31 44.92
CA MET A 1 -17.54 -10.02 45.53
C MET A 1 -16.33 -9.11 45.43
N LYS A 2 -15.56 -8.94 46.51
CA LYS A 2 -14.31 -8.17 46.47
C LYS A 2 -13.18 -9.09 46.00
N THR A 3 -12.39 -8.63 45.04
CA THR A 3 -11.18 -9.33 44.57
C THR A 3 -10.05 -9.13 45.56
N ILE A 4 -9.39 -10.22 45.95
CA ILE A 4 -8.22 -10.18 46.83
C ILE A 4 -6.99 -9.88 45.97
N CYS A 5 -5.99 -9.21 46.56
CA CYS A 5 -4.73 -8.91 45.92
C CYS A 5 -4.02 -10.21 45.43
N ASP A 6 -3.62 -10.24 44.17
CA ASP A 6 -2.93 -11.37 43.51
C ASP A 6 -1.43 -11.47 43.86
N TRP A 7 -1.01 -10.87 44.97
CA TRP A 7 0.39 -10.88 45.41
C TRP A 7 0.58 -11.97 46.46
N ASN A 8 1.75 -12.62 46.44
CA ASN A 8 2.05 -13.74 47.34
C ASN A 8 1.76 -13.36 48.80
N ASN A 9 0.93 -14.15 49.46
CA ASN A 9 0.54 -13.99 50.87
C ASN A 9 -0.10 -12.63 51.22
N CYS A 10 -0.82 -12.00 50.29
CA CYS A 10 -1.60 -10.78 50.57
C CYS A 10 -3.10 -11.05 50.69
N PHE A 11 -3.71 -10.55 51.76
CA PHE A 11 -5.16 -10.63 51.99
C PHE A 11 -5.88 -9.27 51.89
N GLU A 12 -5.17 -8.22 51.44
CA GLU A 12 -5.77 -6.90 51.19
C GLU A 12 -6.64 -6.91 49.91
N ILE A 13 -7.54 -5.93 49.79
CA ILE A 13 -8.42 -5.79 48.62
C ILE A 13 -7.59 -5.32 47.41
N GLY A 14 -7.71 -6.04 46.29
CA GLY A 14 -7.07 -5.70 45.02
C GLY A 14 -7.97 -4.82 44.16
N GLU A 15 -7.74 -3.51 44.18
CA GLU A 15 -8.52 -2.52 43.40
C GLU A 15 -7.79 -2.06 42.13
N TYR A 16 -6.47 -2.19 42.09
CA TYR A 16 -5.63 -1.61 41.04
C TYR A 16 -5.20 -2.67 40.04
N ARG A 17 -5.27 -2.34 38.74
CA ARG A 17 -4.88 -3.25 37.65
C ARG A 17 -3.41 -3.09 37.31
N ALA A 18 -2.69 -4.20 37.22
CA ALA A 18 -1.32 -4.27 36.72
C ALA A 18 -1.25 -5.22 35.51
N PRO A 19 -0.57 -4.84 34.41
CA PRO A 19 -0.40 -5.72 33.26
C PRO A 19 0.44 -6.95 33.62
N ILE A 20 0.10 -8.12 33.07
CA ILE A 20 0.94 -9.33 33.21
C ILE A 20 2.04 -9.32 32.16
N GLU A 21 1.70 -8.86 30.97
CA GLU A 21 2.58 -8.83 29.81
C GLU A 21 2.66 -7.41 29.24
N LYS A 22 3.68 -7.14 28.45
CA LYS A 22 3.99 -5.81 27.92
C LYS A 22 2.96 -5.33 26.91
N ASP A 23 2.62 -6.19 25.96
CA ASP A 23 1.81 -5.82 24.81
C ASP A 23 0.37 -6.29 24.97
N ASN A 24 -0.60 -5.40 24.74
CA ASN A 24 -2.03 -5.64 24.45
C ASN A 24 -2.70 -6.84 25.14
N SER A 25 -2.19 -7.28 26.28
CA SER A 25 -2.75 -8.40 27.00
C SER A 25 -3.97 -7.85 27.72
N LYS A 26 -5.14 -8.40 27.40
CA LYS A 26 -6.36 -8.15 28.18
C LYS A 26 -6.28 -8.76 29.59
N ASN A 27 -5.15 -9.39 29.92
CA ASN A 27 -4.87 -10.05 31.18
C ASN A 27 -4.22 -9.06 32.14
N PHE A 28 -4.88 -8.83 33.28
CA PHE A 28 -4.38 -7.95 34.33
C PHE A 28 -4.45 -8.68 35.66
N ARG A 29 -3.48 -8.40 36.53
CA ARG A 29 -3.54 -8.76 37.95
C ARG A 29 -4.20 -7.63 38.72
N LEU A 30 -4.98 -7.99 39.72
CA LEU A 30 -5.58 -7.03 40.65
C LEU A 30 -4.74 -7.01 41.93
N LEU A 31 -4.20 -5.84 42.25
CA LEU A 31 -3.24 -5.65 43.32
C LEU A 31 -3.73 -4.54 44.26
N CYS A 32 -3.27 -4.58 45.52
CA CYS A 32 -3.52 -3.51 46.49
C CYS A 32 -2.56 -2.32 46.25
N LEU A 33 -2.79 -1.20 46.93
CA LEU A 33 -2.02 0.03 46.75
C LEU A 33 -0.51 -0.15 47.04
N LYS A 34 -0.15 -1.01 48.00
CA LYS A 34 1.26 -1.29 48.33
C LYS A 34 1.94 -2.04 47.19
N HIS A 35 1.33 -3.13 46.74
CA HIS A 35 1.92 -4.01 45.72
C HIS A 35 1.92 -3.40 44.32
N VAL A 36 0.95 -2.55 43.96
CA VAL A 36 1.05 -1.80 42.69
C VAL A 36 2.21 -0.83 42.66
N LYS A 37 2.51 -0.18 43.79
CA LYS A 37 3.69 0.70 43.85
C LYS A 37 4.98 -0.07 43.69
N GLU A 38 5.09 -1.25 44.29
CA GLU A 38 6.24 -2.14 44.13
C GLU A 38 6.35 -2.68 42.70
N PHE A 39 5.23 -3.10 42.12
CA PHE A 39 5.15 -3.52 40.72
C PHE A 39 5.62 -2.42 39.77
N ASN A 40 5.07 -1.20 39.88
CA ASN A 40 5.43 -0.08 39.00
C ASN A 40 6.90 0.34 39.12
N LYS A 41 7.51 0.18 40.30
CA LYS A 41 8.94 0.44 40.51
C LYS A 41 9.82 -0.56 39.77
N ASN A 42 9.42 -1.83 39.78
CA ASN A 42 10.19 -2.92 39.18
C ASN A 42 9.82 -3.17 37.70
N TRP A 43 8.72 -2.59 37.23
CA TRP A 43 8.25 -2.78 35.86
C TRP A 43 9.09 -1.98 34.86
N ASN A 44 9.83 -2.70 34.02
CA ASN A 44 10.50 -2.14 32.86
C ASN A 44 9.88 -2.71 31.58
N TYR A 45 9.20 -1.84 30.81
CA TYR A 45 8.59 -2.20 29.54
C TYR A 45 9.61 -2.77 28.55
N PHE A 46 10.83 -2.22 28.49
CA PHE A 46 11.88 -2.63 27.56
C PHE A 46 12.77 -3.78 28.07
N SER A 47 12.40 -4.43 29.18
CA SER A 47 13.18 -5.55 29.75
C SER A 47 13.40 -6.71 28.77
N GLY A 48 14.65 -6.95 28.33
CA GLY A 48 14.96 -8.04 27.38
C GLY A 48 14.74 -7.70 25.91
N MET A 49 14.48 -6.43 25.57
CA MET A 49 14.65 -5.93 24.20
C MET A 49 16.10 -5.54 23.95
N ASN A 50 16.57 -5.72 22.71
CA ASN A 50 17.87 -5.19 22.27
C ASN A 50 17.78 -3.68 21.96
N ASP A 51 18.90 -2.98 21.96
CA ASP A 51 18.97 -1.55 21.65
C ASP A 51 18.34 -1.20 20.29
N GLU A 52 18.52 -2.07 19.29
CA GLU A 52 17.90 -1.89 17.97
C GLU A 52 16.38 -1.95 18.02
N GLU A 53 15.82 -2.83 18.85
CA GLU A 53 14.37 -2.99 19.01
C GLU A 53 13.78 -1.78 19.75
N VAL A 54 14.47 -1.29 20.77
CA VAL A 54 14.11 -0.05 21.49
C VAL A 54 14.13 1.14 20.53
N ILE A 55 15.18 1.28 19.72
CA ILE A 55 15.28 2.34 18.71
C ILE A 55 14.15 2.23 17.68
N ASN A 56 13.83 1.02 17.22
CA ASN A 56 12.74 0.81 16.27
C ASN A 56 11.38 1.14 16.88
N PHE A 57 11.14 0.76 18.14
CA PHE A 57 9.93 1.12 18.87
C PHE A 57 9.76 2.64 18.93
N LEU A 58 10.81 3.36 19.39
CA LEU A 58 10.82 4.82 19.44
C LEU A 58 10.62 5.49 18.07
N LYS A 59 11.23 4.94 17.01
CA LYS A 59 10.99 5.42 15.63
C LYS A 59 9.54 5.24 15.21
N SER A 60 8.93 4.11 15.56
CA SER A 60 7.54 3.81 15.20
C SER A 60 6.52 4.60 16.03
N ASP A 61 6.85 5.00 17.26
CA ASP A 61 6.01 5.88 18.08
C ASP A 61 5.68 7.20 17.38
N VAL A 62 6.63 7.74 16.60
CA VAL A 62 6.44 8.97 15.81
C VAL A 62 5.23 8.86 14.87
N THR A 63 4.97 7.68 14.32
CA THR A 63 3.85 7.41 13.42
C THR A 63 2.68 6.69 14.12
N TRP A 64 2.67 6.68 15.46
CA TRP A 64 1.68 5.96 16.26
C TRP A 64 1.63 4.46 15.92
N HIS A 65 2.80 3.87 15.66
CA HIS A 65 2.98 2.51 15.15
C HIS A 65 2.15 2.19 13.89
N LYS A 66 1.69 3.20 13.15
CA LYS A 66 0.97 2.98 11.90
C LYS A 66 1.99 2.63 10.81
N PRO A 67 1.76 1.56 10.02
CA PRO A 67 2.65 1.21 8.94
C PRO A 67 2.65 2.32 7.89
N THR A 68 3.80 2.93 7.64
CA THR A 68 3.97 3.93 6.59
C THR A 68 4.59 3.30 5.36
N GLN A 69 4.06 3.64 4.18
CA GLN A 69 4.70 3.28 2.92
C GLN A 69 5.76 4.33 2.60
N GLY A 70 6.97 3.88 2.23
CA GLY A 70 7.98 4.78 1.72
C GLY A 70 7.46 5.47 0.46
N PHE A 71 7.39 6.80 0.46
CA PHE A 71 6.96 7.59 -0.70
C PHE A 71 7.80 7.27 -1.95
N SER A 72 9.05 6.81 -1.76
CA SER A 72 10.00 6.47 -2.82
C SER A 72 9.81 5.09 -3.46
N SER A 73 8.97 4.19 -2.93
CA SER A 73 8.69 2.91 -3.60
C SER A 73 7.62 3.10 -4.68
N SER A 74 8.01 3.75 -5.78
CA SER A 74 7.18 3.97 -6.97
C SER A 74 6.46 2.70 -7.44
N ASP A 75 7.11 1.55 -7.27
CA ASP A 75 6.70 0.29 -7.87
C ASP A 75 5.46 -0.30 -7.19
N ASN A 76 5.35 -0.18 -5.85
CA ASN A 76 4.19 -0.70 -5.13
C ASN A 76 2.95 0.17 -5.36
N PHE A 77 3.10 1.48 -5.35
CA PHE A 77 1.99 2.41 -5.57
C PHE A 77 1.44 2.30 -6.99
N PHE A 78 2.32 2.32 -8.00
CA PHE A 78 1.92 2.16 -9.40
C PHE A 78 1.23 0.82 -9.64
N LYS A 79 1.78 -0.29 -9.10
CA LYS A 79 1.21 -1.62 -9.26
C LYS A 79 -0.19 -1.72 -8.65
N VAL A 80 -0.41 -1.14 -7.47
CA VAL A 80 -1.74 -1.09 -6.84
C VAL A 80 -2.72 -0.28 -7.68
N LEU A 81 -2.35 0.93 -8.11
CA LEU A 81 -3.20 1.77 -8.95
C LEU A 81 -3.56 1.08 -10.28
N TRP A 82 -2.57 0.48 -10.94
CA TRP A 82 -2.81 -0.20 -12.20
C TRP A 82 -3.71 -1.42 -12.02
N ASN A 83 -3.49 -2.23 -10.98
CA ASN A 83 -4.35 -3.36 -10.67
C ASN A 83 -5.80 -2.93 -10.38
N ASN A 84 -6.00 -1.81 -9.69
CA ASN A 84 -7.34 -1.26 -9.45
C ASN A 84 -8.02 -0.86 -10.76
N VAL A 85 -7.30 -0.15 -11.65
CA VAL A 85 -7.81 0.21 -12.99
C VAL A 85 -8.14 -1.02 -13.83
N LEU A 86 -7.40 -2.12 -13.68
CA LEU A 86 -7.68 -3.39 -14.35
C LEU A 86 -8.93 -4.08 -13.79
N ASN A 87 -9.20 -3.94 -12.50
CA ASN A 87 -10.29 -4.59 -11.78
C ASN A 87 -11.62 -3.81 -11.85
N GLU A 88 -11.58 -2.48 -11.97
CA GLU A 88 -12.75 -1.59 -12.07
C GLU A 88 -13.53 -1.71 -13.40
N GLY A 89 -13.32 -2.77 -14.17
CA GLY A 89 -14.13 -3.05 -15.36
C GLY A 89 -13.72 -2.20 -16.55
N PHE A 90 -12.53 -2.48 -17.10
CA PHE A 90 -12.35 -2.31 -18.54
C PHE A 90 -13.31 -3.29 -19.23
N ASP A 91 -14.48 -2.81 -19.66
CA ASP A 91 -15.49 -3.59 -20.37
C ASP A 91 -14.84 -4.42 -21.48
N ASP A 92 -14.75 -5.73 -21.23
CA ASP A 92 -14.12 -6.77 -22.03
C ASP A 92 -14.80 -6.96 -23.41
N LEU A 93 -15.81 -6.14 -23.70
CA LEU A 93 -16.77 -6.32 -24.79
C LEU A 93 -16.56 -5.37 -25.98
N LYS A 94 -15.77 -4.30 -25.87
CA LYS A 94 -15.52 -3.36 -27.00
C LYS A 94 -14.23 -3.61 -27.78
N PHE A 95 -13.27 -4.37 -27.25
CA PHE A 95 -11.92 -4.49 -27.83
C PHE A 95 -11.65 -5.75 -28.66
N LYS A 96 -12.56 -6.74 -28.71
CA LYS A 96 -12.39 -7.97 -29.51
C LYS A 96 -12.31 -7.75 -31.03
N LYS A 97 -12.60 -6.55 -31.56
CA LYS A 97 -12.69 -6.30 -33.01
C LYS A 97 -11.36 -6.00 -33.75
N HIS A 98 -10.21 -5.94 -33.06
CA HIS A 98 -8.93 -5.59 -33.71
C HIS A 98 -7.76 -6.57 -33.50
N LEU A 99 -8.02 -7.77 -32.98
CA LEU A 99 -7.00 -8.82 -32.87
C LEU A 99 -7.01 -9.70 -34.13
N ASN A 100 -6.54 -9.17 -35.25
CA ASN A 100 -6.19 -10.00 -36.40
C ASN A 100 -4.67 -10.12 -36.55
N ASN A 101 -4.27 -11.39 -36.68
CA ASN A 101 -3.05 -11.97 -37.21
C ASN A 101 -1.75 -11.86 -36.40
N GLU A 102 -1.46 -13.00 -35.77
CA GLU A 102 -0.18 -13.70 -35.77
C GLU A 102 1.09 -12.84 -35.71
N ARG A 103 1.64 -12.69 -34.49
CA ARG A 103 2.99 -13.17 -34.15
C ARG A 103 2.97 -13.63 -32.70
N ASN A 104 3.41 -14.87 -32.47
CA ASN A 104 3.77 -15.39 -31.15
C ASN A 104 4.67 -14.40 -30.41
N LEU A 105 4.10 -13.63 -29.49
CA LEU A 105 4.88 -12.72 -28.65
C LEU A 105 4.40 -12.86 -27.21
N LYS A 106 5.37 -13.19 -26.34
CA LYS A 106 5.29 -13.32 -24.88
C LYS A 106 4.93 -11.98 -24.21
N PHE A 107 3.77 -11.42 -24.53
CA PHE A 107 3.28 -10.20 -23.90
C PHE A 107 2.45 -10.54 -22.67
N ASN A 108 2.71 -9.83 -21.59
CA ASN A 108 1.91 -9.96 -20.39
C ASN A 108 0.51 -9.42 -20.70
N ASN A 109 -0.54 -10.08 -20.18
CA ASN A 109 -1.92 -9.61 -20.32
C ASN A 109 -2.08 -8.14 -19.92
N ASN A 110 -1.32 -7.69 -18.92
CA ASN A 110 -1.30 -6.29 -18.49
C ASN A 110 -0.79 -5.32 -19.57
N ASP A 111 0.20 -5.75 -20.37
CA ASP A 111 0.76 -4.94 -21.45
C ASP A 111 -0.24 -4.85 -22.61
N ILE A 112 -0.92 -5.96 -22.94
CA ILE A 112 -1.97 -6.00 -23.97
C ILE A 112 -3.10 -5.03 -23.62
N LYS A 113 -3.55 -5.04 -22.35
CA LYS A 113 -4.55 -4.08 -21.87
C LYS A 113 -4.05 -2.64 -21.96
N ALA A 114 -2.79 -2.37 -21.62
CA ALA A 114 -2.21 -1.04 -21.77
C ALA A 114 -2.18 -0.54 -23.23
N PHE A 115 -1.86 -1.42 -24.20
CA PHE A 115 -1.96 -1.10 -25.63
C PHE A 115 -3.40 -0.77 -26.05
N ALA A 116 -4.38 -1.53 -25.53
CA ALA A 116 -5.79 -1.28 -25.77
C ALA A 116 -6.23 0.10 -25.25
N VAL A 117 -5.82 0.48 -24.02
CA VAL A 117 -6.11 1.80 -23.44
C VAL A 117 -5.60 2.94 -24.31
N LEU A 118 -4.40 2.81 -24.87
CA LEU A 118 -3.82 3.83 -25.76
C LEU A 118 -4.42 3.82 -27.17
N GLY A 119 -5.17 2.78 -27.52
CA GLY A 119 -5.75 2.59 -28.86
C GLY A 119 -4.68 2.35 -29.92
N ILE A 120 -3.69 1.51 -29.60
CA ILE A 120 -2.52 1.21 -30.43
C ILE A 120 -2.41 -0.30 -30.64
N SER A 121 -1.94 -0.76 -31.80
CA SER A 121 -1.67 -2.19 -32.02
C SER A 121 -0.47 -2.68 -31.23
N VAL A 122 -0.55 -3.92 -30.77
CA VAL A 122 0.53 -4.58 -30.01
C VAL A 122 1.78 -4.70 -30.88
N GLY A 123 2.96 -4.43 -30.32
CA GLY A 123 4.24 -4.58 -31.03
C GLY A 123 4.71 -3.35 -31.82
N LEU A 124 4.08 -2.18 -31.63
CA LEU A 124 4.53 -0.93 -32.25
C LEU A 124 5.82 -0.38 -31.63
N LYS A 125 6.67 0.25 -32.45
CA LYS A 125 7.91 0.92 -32.00
C LYS A 125 7.63 1.95 -30.90
N TRP A 126 8.54 2.06 -29.93
CA TRP A 126 8.43 2.95 -28.79
C TRP A 126 8.14 4.42 -29.17
N ASP A 127 8.77 4.93 -30.21
CA ASP A 127 8.55 6.31 -30.70
C ASP A 127 7.09 6.57 -31.07
N LYS A 128 6.43 5.60 -31.71
CA LYS A 128 5.01 5.71 -32.11
C LYS A 128 4.10 5.70 -30.88
N ILE A 129 4.43 4.90 -29.86
CA ILE A 129 3.72 4.88 -28.58
C ILE A 129 3.82 6.25 -27.91
N GLN A 130 5.03 6.82 -27.84
CA GLN A 130 5.25 8.13 -27.24
C GLN A 130 4.52 9.25 -27.99
N GLN A 131 4.53 9.23 -29.34
CA GLN A 131 3.79 10.20 -30.15
C GLN A 131 2.28 10.14 -29.91
N LYS A 132 1.70 8.93 -29.83
CA LYS A 132 0.27 8.76 -29.54
C LYS A 132 -0.07 9.23 -28.13
N PHE A 133 0.75 8.89 -27.13
CA PHE A 133 0.58 9.37 -25.76
C PHE A 133 0.57 10.90 -25.70
N LYS A 134 1.55 11.58 -26.32
CA LYS A 134 1.59 13.05 -26.41
C LYS A 134 0.33 13.65 -27.02
N LYS A 135 -0.24 13.02 -28.06
CA LYS A 135 -1.50 13.45 -28.67
C LYS A 135 -2.68 13.29 -27.70
N LEU A 136 -2.75 12.19 -26.96
CA LEU A 136 -3.82 11.94 -25.98
C LEU A 136 -3.74 12.90 -24.78
N VAL A 137 -2.54 13.16 -24.26
CA VAL A 137 -2.34 14.11 -23.15
C VAL A 137 -2.80 15.51 -23.55
N LYS A 138 -2.41 15.98 -24.75
CA LYS A 138 -2.88 17.28 -25.26
C LYS A 138 -4.41 17.33 -25.39
N LYS A 139 -5.04 16.23 -25.81
CA LYS A 139 -6.50 16.17 -25.95
C LYS A 139 -7.21 16.22 -24.60
N PHE A 140 -6.69 15.54 -23.59
CA PHE A 140 -7.33 15.37 -22.27
C PHE A 140 -6.73 16.26 -21.18
N HIS A 141 -5.95 17.29 -21.54
CA HIS A 141 -5.33 18.19 -20.57
C HIS A 141 -6.40 19.00 -19.82
N PRO A 142 -6.31 19.15 -18.49
CA PRO A 142 -7.29 19.91 -17.71
C PRO A 142 -7.41 21.36 -18.18
N ASP A 143 -6.31 22.03 -18.55
CA ASP A 143 -6.34 23.42 -19.05
C ASP A 143 -7.18 23.59 -20.32
N ILE A 144 -7.19 22.57 -21.20
CA ILE A 144 -7.95 22.63 -22.46
C ILE A 144 -9.42 22.26 -22.23
N ASN A 145 -9.68 21.44 -21.22
CA ASN A 145 -11.01 20.90 -20.92
C ASN A 145 -11.62 21.50 -19.63
N SER A 146 -11.18 22.69 -19.23
CA SER A 146 -11.73 23.45 -18.09
C SER A 146 -11.88 22.66 -16.78
N GLY A 147 -11.01 21.68 -16.53
CA GLY A 147 -11.06 20.86 -15.31
C GLY A 147 -12.18 19.81 -15.24
N ASP A 148 -12.74 19.41 -16.38
CA ASP A 148 -13.73 18.33 -16.45
C ASP A 148 -13.23 17.01 -15.83
N LYS A 149 -13.91 16.56 -14.76
CA LYS A 149 -13.57 15.35 -13.99
C LYS A 149 -13.47 14.09 -14.86
N ASN A 150 -14.35 13.95 -15.85
CA ASN A 150 -14.37 12.80 -16.75
C ASN A 150 -13.11 12.71 -17.64
N TYR A 151 -12.55 13.85 -18.06
CA TYR A 151 -11.32 13.87 -18.84
C TYR A 151 -10.08 13.67 -17.98
N GLU A 152 -10.12 14.15 -16.73
CA GLU A 152 -9.10 13.88 -15.73
C GLU A 152 -8.96 12.37 -15.44
N GLU A 153 -10.08 11.68 -15.22
CA GLU A 153 -10.10 10.22 -15.00
C GLU A 153 -9.53 9.46 -16.21
N LYS A 154 -9.91 9.84 -17.44
CA LYS A 154 -9.33 9.27 -18.66
C LYS A 154 -7.83 9.52 -18.76
N LEU A 155 -7.37 10.72 -18.43
CA LEU A 155 -5.95 11.07 -18.46
C LEU A 155 -5.15 10.25 -17.43
N LYS A 156 -5.69 10.02 -16.23
CA LYS A 156 -5.08 9.14 -15.21
C LYS A 156 -4.89 7.73 -15.77
N VAL A 157 -5.94 7.15 -16.36
CA VAL A 157 -5.89 5.80 -16.96
C VAL A 157 -4.87 5.72 -18.10
N ILE A 158 -4.82 6.74 -18.98
CA ILE A 158 -3.86 6.82 -20.08
C ILE A 158 -2.41 6.91 -19.57
N THR A 159 -2.18 7.69 -18.50
CA THR A 159 -0.86 7.87 -17.88
C THR A 159 -0.39 6.58 -17.23
N LEU A 160 -1.30 5.85 -16.58
CA LEU A 160 -1.00 4.55 -15.98
C LEU A 160 -0.64 3.52 -17.07
N ALA A 161 -1.41 3.46 -18.15
CA ALA A 161 -1.13 2.56 -19.28
C ALA A 161 0.24 2.84 -19.93
N TYR A 162 0.58 4.12 -20.13
CA TYR A 162 1.91 4.49 -20.64
C TYR A 162 3.04 4.09 -19.69
N THR A 163 2.85 4.27 -18.38
CA THR A 163 3.84 3.91 -17.37
C THR A 163 4.05 2.40 -17.30
N GLN A 164 2.98 1.59 -17.44
CA GLN A 164 3.07 0.14 -17.55
C GLN A 164 3.99 -0.25 -18.72
N LEU A 165 3.71 0.26 -19.92
CA LEU A 165 4.52 -0.03 -21.11
C LEU A 165 5.96 0.50 -20.98
N LYS A 166 6.17 1.64 -20.31
CA LYS A 166 7.52 2.16 -20.04
C LYS A 166 8.34 1.20 -19.18
N ASN A 167 7.72 0.57 -18.18
CA ASN A 167 8.41 -0.32 -17.25
C ASN A 167 8.64 -1.72 -17.85
N THR A 168 7.69 -2.25 -18.62
CA THR A 168 7.76 -3.64 -19.12
C THR A 168 8.22 -3.78 -20.56
N TYR A 169 7.84 -2.84 -21.44
CA TYR A 169 8.01 -2.97 -22.89
C TYR A 169 9.23 -2.22 -23.41
N ARG A 170 9.51 -1.00 -22.92
CA ARG A 170 10.72 -0.25 -23.30
C ARG A 170 11.99 -1.07 -23.06
N ASN A 171 12.09 -1.66 -21.87
CA ASN A 171 13.22 -2.50 -21.46
C ASN A 171 13.41 -3.77 -22.31
N LYS A 172 12.38 -4.20 -23.06
CA LYS A 172 12.43 -5.38 -23.96
C LYS A 172 12.83 -5.04 -25.39
N ILE A 173 12.64 -3.80 -25.85
CA ILE A 173 13.01 -3.36 -27.20
C ILE A 173 14.44 -2.79 -27.23
N ASP A 174 14.87 -2.15 -26.14
CA ASP A 174 16.20 -1.54 -26.02
C ASP A 174 17.30 -2.58 -25.66
N LYS A 175 16.99 -3.88 -25.69
CA LYS A 175 17.93 -5.01 -25.54
C LYS A 175 17.99 -5.80 -26.85
#